data_AF-A0A7V3RYJ6-F1
#
_entry.id   AF-A0A7V3RYJ6-F1
#
_cell.length_a   1.000
_cell.length_b   1.000
_cell.length_c   1.000
_cell.angle_alpha   90.00
_cell.angle_beta   90.00
_cell.angle_gamma   90.00
#
_symmetry.space_group_name_H-M   'P 1'
#
loop_
_entity.id
_entity.type
_entity.pdbx_description
1 polymer ?
#
loop_
_entity_poly.entity_id
_entity_poly.type
_entity_poly.pdbx_seq_one_letter_code
_entity_poly.pdbx_strand_id
1 'polypeptide(L)'
;MAEMILINAEDFETRVALVENGEVSEVFIERDKERSIVGNIYKGKVLRVLPGMQAAFVDIGQERSAFLYVAEVSQSIAGFFQDEMDVEGM
;
A
#
# COMPACT_ATOMS: atom_id res chain seq x y z
N MET A 1 -3.79 10.34 -32.41
CA MET A 1 -4.77 11.09 -31.59
C MET A 1 -4.31 11.02 -30.15
N ALA A 2 -4.60 12.04 -29.34
CA ALA A 2 -4.00 12.19 -28.01
C ALA A 2 -4.96 11.67 -26.93
N GLU A 3 -4.46 10.78 -26.09
CA GLU A 3 -5.05 10.47 -24.79
C GLU A 3 -4.67 11.60 -23.83
N MET A 4 -5.63 12.07 -23.04
CA MET A 4 -5.41 13.13 -22.07
C MET A 4 -5.96 12.74 -20.71
N ILE A 5 -5.19 13.05 -19.68
CA ILE A 5 -5.64 12.97 -18.29
C ILE A 5 -5.94 14.40 -17.83
N LEU A 6 -7.18 14.66 -17.44
CA LEU A 6 -7.61 15.93 -16.86
C LEU A 6 -7.71 15.77 -15.34
N ILE A 7 -7.01 16.63 -14.61
CA ILE A 7 -7.01 16.62 -13.13
C ILE A 7 -7.59 17.95 -12.64
N ASN A 8 -8.60 17.86 -11.78
CA ASN A 8 -9.11 18.98 -11.00
C ASN A 8 -9.01 18.62 -9.52
N ALA A 9 -8.20 19.38 -8.77
CA ALA A 9 -7.96 19.17 -7.36
C ALA A 9 -8.50 20.38 -6.58
N GLU A 10 -9.48 20.14 -5.72
CA GLU A 10 -10.12 21.13 -4.84
C GLU A 10 -10.08 20.62 -3.39
N ASP A 11 -10.40 21.48 -2.43
CA ASP A 11 -10.28 21.18 -0.99
C ASP A 11 -11.11 19.96 -0.51
N PHE A 12 -12.17 19.59 -1.22
CA PHE A 12 -13.09 18.51 -0.80
C PHE A 12 -13.02 17.25 -1.65
N GLU A 13 -12.58 17.36 -2.90
CA GLU A 13 -12.48 16.24 -3.83
C GLU A 13 -11.40 16.48 -4.89
N THR A 14 -10.73 15.41 -5.28
CA THR A 14 -9.89 15.35 -6.48
C THR A 14 -10.64 14.56 -7.54
N ARG A 15 -10.75 15.13 -8.73
CA ARG A 15 -11.43 14.52 -9.89
C ARG A 15 -10.42 14.32 -11.00
N VAL A 16 -10.38 13.11 -11.54
CA VAL A 16 -9.51 12.73 -12.66
C VAL A 16 -10.38 12.17 -13.77
N ALA A 17 -10.27 12.71 -14.98
CA ALA A 17 -10.95 12.19 -16.16
C ALA A 17 -9.95 11.71 -17.21
N LEU A 18 -10.15 10.50 -17.72
CA LEU A 18 -9.48 10.01 -18.90
C LEU A 18 -10.29 10.44 -20.12
N VAL A 19 -9.66 11.20 -21.02
CA VAL A 19 -10.26 11.71 -22.25
C VAL A 19 -9.58 11.05 -23.43
N GLU A 20 -10.38 10.36 -24.24
CA GLU A 20 -9.95 9.65 -25.44
C GLU A 20 -10.73 10.21 -26.63
N ASN A 21 -10.02 10.61 -27.68
CA ASN A 21 -10.63 11.18 -28.89
C ASN A 21 -11.54 12.39 -28.65
N GLY A 22 -11.28 13.16 -27.59
CA GLY A 22 -12.07 14.33 -27.21
C GLY A 22 -13.35 14.01 -26.42
N GLU A 23 -13.60 12.75 -26.10
CA GLU A 23 -14.72 12.29 -25.27
C GLU A 23 -14.21 11.74 -23.93
N VAL A 24 -15.00 11.93 -22.87
CA VAL A 24 -14.67 11.39 -21.54
C VAL A 24 -14.95 9.89 -21.53
N SER A 25 -13.91 9.10 -21.31
CA SER A 25 -13.97 7.63 -21.25
C SER A 25 -14.23 7.15 -19.81
N GLU A 26 -13.45 7.68 -18.85
CA GLU A 26 -13.56 7.32 -17.42
C GLU A 26 -13.43 8.55 -16.51
N VAL A 27 -14.06 8.48 -15.33
CA VAL A 27 -13.97 9.51 -14.28
C VAL A 27 -13.73 8.85 -12.93
N PHE A 28 -12.67 9.30 -12.26
CA PHE A 28 -12.32 8.94 -10.89
C PHE A 28 -12.55 10.15 -9.99
N ILE A 29 -13.26 9.95 -8.89
CA ILE A 29 -13.48 10.97 -7.88
C ILE A 29 -12.96 10.43 -6.56
N GLU A 30 -11.97 11.11 -5.99
CA GLU A 30 -11.39 10.78 -4.69
C GLU A 30 -11.77 11.86 -3.68
N ARG A 31 -12.30 11.44 -2.53
CA ARG A 31 -12.60 12.30 -1.38
C ARG A 31 -11.81 11.83 -0.18
N ASP A 32 -11.31 12.74 0.64
CA ASP A 32 -10.45 12.41 1.79
C ASP A 32 -11.08 11.40 2.75
N LYS A 33 -12.40 11.46 2.95
CA LYS A 33 -13.13 10.54 3.84
C LYS A 33 -13.33 9.14 3.26
N GLU A 34 -13.13 8.97 1.96
CA GLU A 34 -13.38 7.72 1.23
C GLU A 34 -12.07 7.05 0.79
N ARG A 35 -10.91 7.58 1.18
CA ARG A 35 -9.61 6.98 0.87
C ARG A 35 -9.50 5.58 1.47
N SER A 36 -9.54 4.58 0.59
CA SER A 36 -9.23 3.20 0.93
C SER A 36 -7.75 3.05 1.25
N ILE A 37 -7.43 2.22 2.23
CA ILE A 37 -6.05 1.81 2.51
C ILE A 37 -5.64 0.56 1.73
N VAL A 38 -6.57 -0.03 0.96
CA VAL A 38 -6.31 -1.24 0.16
C VAL A 38 -5.26 -0.93 -0.89
N GLY A 39 -4.22 -1.77 -0.97
CA GLY A 39 -3.11 -1.61 -1.92
C GLY A 39 -1.97 -0.73 -1.42
N ASN A 40 -2.13 -0.05 -0.27
CA ASN A 40 -1.03 0.69 0.34
C ASN A 40 0.09 -0.26 0.78
N ILE A 41 1.33 0.22 0.70
CA ILE A 41 2.53 -0.49 1.14
C ILE A 41 3.09 0.23 2.36
N TYR A 42 3.33 -0.51 3.43
CA TYR A 42 3.79 0.01 4.72
C TYR A 42 5.10 -0.63 5.15
N LYS A 43 5.95 0.14 5.84
CA LYS A 43 7.04 -0.39 6.66
C LYS A 43 6.53 -0.56 8.08
N GLY A 44 6.15 -1.79 8.44
CA GLY A 44 5.59 -2.09 9.75
C GLY A 44 6.60 -2.73 10.72
N LYS A 45 6.29 -2.65 12.02
CA LYS A 45 7.04 -3.35 13.07
C LYS A 45 6.21 -4.48 13.67
N VAL A 46 6.77 -5.68 13.76
CA VAL A 46 6.10 -6.81 14.42
C VAL A 46 5.96 -6.52 15.91
N LEU A 47 4.72 -6.54 16.42
CA LEU A 47 4.42 -6.31 17.83
C LEU A 47 4.37 -7.62 18.62
N ARG A 48 3.70 -8.64 18.07
CA ARG A 48 3.59 -9.97 18.67
C ARG A 48 3.44 -11.05 17.61
N VAL A 49 3.99 -12.22 17.91
CA VAL A 49 3.81 -13.44 17.11
C VAL A 49 2.83 -14.37 17.84
N LEU A 50 1.95 -15.02 17.10
CA LEU A 50 0.92 -15.92 17.60
C LEU A 50 1.12 -17.31 16.99
N PRO A 51 1.96 -18.17 17.58
CA PRO A 51 2.31 -19.47 17.00
C PRO A 51 1.09 -20.37 16.76
N GLY A 52 0.14 -20.39 17.70
CA GLY A 52 -1.07 -21.22 17.60
C GLY A 52 -2.03 -20.81 16.47
N MET A 53 -1.94 -19.57 15.98
CA MET A 53 -2.71 -19.08 14.83
C MET A 53 -1.85 -18.96 13.56
N GLN A 54 -0.56 -19.32 13.65
CA GLN A 54 0.42 -19.15 12.59
C GLN A 54 0.39 -17.73 11.98
N ALA A 55 0.43 -16.71 12.83
CA ALA A 55 0.29 -15.32 12.40
C ALA A 55 1.05 -14.34 13.30
N ALA A 56 1.10 -13.07 12.89
CA ALA A 56 1.67 -11.98 13.67
C ALA A 56 0.79 -10.72 13.61
N PHE A 57 0.83 -9.92 14.68
CA PHE A 57 0.31 -8.55 14.63
C PHE A 57 1.44 -7.58 14.34
N VAL A 58 1.19 -6.67 13.40
CA VAL A 58 2.16 -5.69 12.89
C VAL A 58 1.61 -4.29 13.09
N ASP A 59 2.40 -3.41 13.68
CA ASP A 59 2.11 -1.98 13.71
C ASP A 59 2.45 -1.37 12.36
N ILE A 60 1.48 -0.73 11.72
CA ILE A 60 1.62 -0.01 10.45
C ILE A 60 1.26 1.48 10.59
N GLY A 61 1.10 2.00 11.81
CA GLY A 61 0.72 3.38 12.08
C GLY A 61 -0.79 3.67 11.99
N GLN A 62 -1.63 2.64 11.88
CA GLN A 62 -3.08 2.76 11.93
C GLN A 62 -3.61 2.62 13.37
N GLU A 63 -4.86 3.01 13.60
CA GLU A 63 -5.53 2.90 14.92
C GLU A 63 -5.52 1.45 15.47
N ARG A 64 -5.58 0.46 14.57
CA ARG A 64 -5.51 -0.96 14.90
C ARG A 64 -4.32 -1.61 14.23
N SER A 65 -3.66 -2.52 14.94
CA SER A 65 -2.57 -3.33 14.38
C SER A 65 -3.08 -4.19 13.22
N ALA A 66 -2.28 -4.27 12.17
CA ALA A 66 -2.50 -5.18 11.06
C ALA A 66 -2.23 -6.63 11.49
N PHE A 67 -2.82 -7.56 10.74
CA PHE A 67 -2.65 -9.00 10.93
C PHE A 67 -1.94 -9.57 9.70
N LEU A 68 -0.89 -10.37 9.92
CA LEU A 68 -0.10 -11.01 8.87
C LEU A 68 -0.11 -12.53 9.10
N TYR A 69 -0.67 -13.27 8.14
CA TYR A 69 -0.68 -14.73 8.18
C TYR A 69 0.63 -15.32 7.66
N VAL A 70 1.10 -16.43 8.23
CA VAL A 70 2.42 -17.00 7.88
C VAL A 70 2.54 -17.34 6.39
N ALA A 71 1.46 -17.78 5.76
CA ALA A 71 1.49 -18.18 4.34
C ALA A 71 1.66 -16.99 3.39
N GLU A 72 1.41 -15.76 3.87
CA GLU A 72 1.59 -14.52 3.11
C GLU A 72 2.97 -13.89 3.34
N VAL A 73 3.79 -14.46 4.23
CA VAL A 73 5.16 -14.01 4.45
C VAL A 73 6.00 -14.47 3.26
N SER A 74 6.46 -13.50 2.47
CA SER A 74 7.35 -13.79 1.34
C SER A 74 8.71 -14.31 1.83
N GLN A 75 9.08 -15.51 1.39
CA GLN A 75 10.40 -16.10 1.66
C GLN A 75 11.51 -15.43 0.85
N SER A 76 11.19 -14.80 -0.28
CA SER A 76 12.19 -14.17 -1.15
C SER A 76 12.80 -12.92 -0.52
N ILE A 77 12.06 -12.22 0.33
CA ILE A 77 12.53 -10.99 0.99
C ILE A 77 13.55 -11.31 2.10
N ALA A 78 13.45 -12.48 2.73
CA ALA A 78 14.36 -12.87 3.81
C ALA A 78 15.83 -12.99 3.36
N GLY A 79 16.07 -13.37 2.10
CA GLY A 79 17.43 -13.44 1.54
C GLY A 79 18.09 -12.07 1.38
N PHE A 80 17.32 -11.01 1.06
CA PHE A 80 17.87 -9.67 0.87
C PHE A 80 18.42 -9.03 2.15
N PHE A 81 17.87 -9.38 3.31
CA PHE A 81 18.34 -8.86 4.59
C PHE A 81 19.45 -9.70 5.23
N GLN A 82 19.71 -10.92 4.74
CA GLN A 82 20.88 -11.70 5.16
C GLN A 82 22.17 -11.06 4.63
N ASP A 83 22.14 -10.56 3.39
CA ASP A 83 23.30 -9.94 2.76
C ASP A 83 23.72 -8.61 3.43
N GLU A 84 22.79 -7.85 4.03
CA GLU A 84 23.11 -6.60 4.74
C GLU A 84 23.71 -6.83 6.14
N MET A 85 23.30 -7.89 6.85
CA MET A 85 23.82 -8.19 8.19
C MET A 85 25.25 -8.73 8.19
N ASP A 86 25.72 -9.28 7.07
CA ASP A 86 27.10 -9.74 6.92
C ASP A 86 28.10 -8.59 6.70
N VAL A 87 27.63 -7.36 6.43
CA VAL A 87 28.50 -6.20 6.16
C VAL A 87 28.80 -5.37 7.41
N GLU A 88 27.90 -5.35 8.40
CA GLU A 88 28.14 -4.66 9.70
C GLU A 88 28.95 -5.51 10.70
N GLY A 89 29.30 -6.74 10.34
CA GLY A 89 30.12 -7.66 11.14
C GLY A 89 31.64 -7.56 10.94
N MET A 90 32.14 -6.52 10.25
CA MET A 90 33.57 -6.23 10.08
C MET A 90 34.00 -4.90 10.70
#